data_AF-D7FSU2-F1
#
_entry.id   AF-D7FSU2-F1
#
_cell.length_a   1.000
_cell.length_b   1.000
_cell.length_c   1.000
_cell.angle_alpha   90.00
_cell.angle_beta   90.00
_cell.angle_gamma   90.00
#
_symmetry.space_group_name_H-M   'P 1'
#
loop_
_entity.id
_entity.type
_entity.pdbx_description
1 polymer ?
#
loop_
_entity_poly.entity_id
_entity_poly.type
_entity_poly.pdbx_seq_one_letter_code
_entity_poly.pdbx_strand_id
1 'polypeptide(L)'
;MFEDPTFPASGDSLYRTPQQPPAGTLPAALVVWGRISQQEVRRCHSPVTFPVDEGLAAVGQGALGDSWLVSALNMLAPLPGVLKKVVVSDRHSDKGVYTLKLFKEGAWRYIHVDDRLPCSPSRTPHYCCSKDPNQVWGPLIEKAFAKLHGCYESLGRGSIEQGLRCLTGTPLIRTPLTGLEPKSDWDGGVADKESEKRRQHLWAKMKKWHGRGCVMGCYRGVEFDRARNRQAASNSSSMGPFGGDNREGPGRRKTGLMVGRGYCIESVCEASAGATHTRDAAMFQLVELSCPWGVGQWRGDWSRNSGMWDAYPSIKAELRRLRPQRAGSAAPPPAAEKDGEGGGGAGPLGAVTEATDVGAGRGAREQEEQEQEEKESSFWMTFDDFTTEFSQMLTCVSYSAGQESKGLSRKSYRGVWIPGDSLTGSGGGCASPSFLQNPFYPVTIQRNSTTVTVCLSIWDRAWQVDPAGRGPAIGYYIVRLTGSKPRLTKLRPSKIAARSMAFVAGTQSAGEHTFDSGRYAIVPVTVKPLSSAEEFFLDLTADNTVEWEQMDDCIRDLDQVLRLSDDEGDMPSGKHPSVVSVLSEEVADAEDVDGPPGNKVACGRTGETERIPSRQRNRVKNRSTTVL
;
A
#
# COMPACT_ATOMS: atom_id res chain seq x y z
N MET A 1 -19.75 -10.71 27.83
CA MET A 1 -18.86 -10.55 26.68
C MET A 1 -19.67 -10.11 25.48
N PHE A 2 -19.10 -9.28 24.61
CA PHE A 2 -19.71 -8.92 23.33
C PHE A 2 -19.52 -10.04 22.30
N GLU A 3 -20.50 -10.14 21.41
CA GLU A 3 -20.57 -11.07 20.30
C GLU A 3 -20.94 -10.21 19.08
N ASP A 4 -20.13 -10.21 18.02
CA ASP A 4 -20.40 -9.43 16.82
C ASP A 4 -21.46 -10.15 15.94
N PRO A 5 -22.69 -9.62 15.82
CA PRO A 5 -23.74 -10.25 15.02
C PRO A 5 -23.52 -10.05 13.50
N THR A 6 -22.66 -9.10 13.13
CA THR A 6 -22.35 -8.75 11.72
C THR A 6 -21.06 -9.38 11.21
N PHE A 7 -20.30 -10.07 12.09
CA PHE A 7 -19.13 -10.86 11.74
C PHE A 7 -19.00 -12.03 12.74
N PRO A 8 -19.91 -13.01 12.68
CA PRO A 8 -20.05 -14.06 13.69
C PRO A 8 -18.83 -14.99 13.73
N ALA A 9 -18.67 -15.72 14.83
CA ALA A 9 -17.65 -16.77 15.00
C ALA A 9 -18.01 -18.07 14.24
N SER A 10 -18.30 -17.95 12.94
CA SER A 10 -18.72 -19.05 12.05
C SER A 10 -17.75 -19.27 10.89
N GLY A 11 -18.04 -20.25 10.04
CA GLY A 11 -17.25 -20.50 8.83
C GLY A 11 -17.37 -19.38 7.78
N ASP A 12 -18.48 -18.64 7.78
CA ASP A 12 -18.79 -17.60 6.78
C ASP A 12 -17.87 -16.37 6.94
N SER A 13 -17.50 -16.04 8.18
CA SER A 13 -16.49 -15.02 8.48
C SER A 13 -15.07 -15.45 8.08
N LEU A 14 -14.81 -16.75 7.94
CA LEU A 14 -13.51 -17.29 7.49
C LEU A 14 -13.44 -17.34 5.96
N TYR A 15 -14.46 -17.92 5.32
CA TYR A 15 -14.43 -18.34 3.92
C TYR A 15 -15.71 -17.97 3.16
N ARG A 16 -15.57 -17.65 1.87
CA ARG A 16 -16.68 -17.38 0.94
C ARG A 16 -17.57 -18.61 0.74
N THR A 17 -16.94 -19.78 0.77
CA THR A 17 -17.58 -21.09 0.69
C THR A 17 -17.03 -21.95 1.83
N PRO A 18 -17.66 -21.98 3.02
CA PRO A 18 -17.14 -22.67 4.21
C PRO A 18 -16.83 -24.17 4.03
N GLN A 19 -17.45 -24.80 3.03
CA GLN A 19 -17.27 -26.20 2.65
C GLN A 19 -16.06 -26.43 1.71
N GLN A 20 -15.46 -25.35 1.18
CA GLN A 20 -14.33 -25.38 0.25
C GLN A 20 -13.24 -24.39 0.68
N PRO A 21 -12.59 -24.60 1.84
CA PRO A 21 -11.55 -23.71 2.35
C PRO A 21 -10.34 -23.64 1.39
N PRO A 22 -9.65 -22.48 1.27
CA PRO A 22 -8.45 -22.35 0.46
C PRO A 22 -7.33 -23.33 0.86
N ALA A 23 -6.61 -23.84 -0.13
CA ALA A 23 -5.51 -24.78 0.10
C ALA A 23 -4.43 -24.20 1.04
N GLY A 24 -4.14 -24.91 2.13
CA GLY A 24 -3.22 -24.49 3.19
C GLY A 24 -3.90 -23.91 4.44
N THR A 25 -5.21 -23.60 4.38
CA THR A 25 -6.00 -23.14 5.54
C THR A 25 -6.69 -24.31 6.27
N LEU A 26 -7.15 -24.09 7.50
CA LEU A 26 -7.90 -25.09 8.27
C LEU A 26 -9.38 -25.15 7.80
N PRO A 27 -9.96 -26.35 7.65
CA PRO A 27 -11.41 -26.50 7.55
C PRO A 27 -12.13 -25.77 8.69
N ALA A 28 -13.24 -25.08 8.39
CA ALA A 28 -13.93 -24.24 9.37
C ALA A 28 -14.30 -24.98 10.67
N ALA A 29 -14.63 -26.28 10.58
CA ALA A 29 -14.94 -27.13 11.73
C ALA A 29 -13.73 -27.46 12.64
N LEU A 30 -12.50 -27.13 12.24
CA LEU A 30 -11.28 -27.26 13.04
C LEU A 30 -10.75 -25.91 13.55
N VAL A 31 -11.41 -24.79 13.22
CA VAL A 31 -11.03 -23.46 13.71
C VAL A 31 -11.72 -23.21 15.05
N VAL A 32 -10.92 -22.94 16.08
CA VAL A 32 -11.38 -22.58 17.42
C VAL A 32 -11.34 -21.06 17.54
N TRP A 33 -12.44 -20.42 17.91
CA TRP A 33 -12.50 -18.98 18.09
C TRP A 33 -12.18 -18.61 19.55
N GLY A 34 -10.91 -18.28 19.83
CA GLY A 34 -10.45 -17.96 21.19
C GLY A 34 -10.59 -16.47 21.54
N ARG A 35 -11.15 -16.16 22.72
CA ARG A 35 -11.28 -14.79 23.25
C ARG A 35 -9.99 -14.27 23.90
N ILE A 36 -9.49 -13.13 23.42
CA ILE A 36 -8.32 -12.43 23.98
C ILE A 36 -8.52 -12.14 25.48
N SER A 37 -9.65 -11.56 25.85
CA SER A 37 -9.99 -11.15 27.22
C SER A 37 -10.09 -12.30 28.23
N GLN A 38 -10.28 -13.53 27.74
CA GLN A 38 -10.40 -14.74 28.57
C GLN A 38 -9.13 -15.61 28.53
N GLN A 39 -8.01 -15.06 28.03
CA GLN A 39 -6.72 -15.76 27.89
C GLN A 39 -6.82 -17.07 27.07
N GLU A 40 -7.82 -17.15 26.19
CA GLU A 40 -8.11 -18.33 25.39
C GLU A 40 -7.19 -18.50 24.16
N VAL A 41 -6.33 -17.50 23.92
CA VAL A 41 -5.35 -17.45 22.83
C VAL A 41 -3.97 -17.83 23.39
N ARG A 42 -3.34 -18.85 22.79
CA ARG A 42 -2.10 -19.46 23.29
C ARG A 42 -0.97 -18.42 23.42
N ARG A 43 -0.32 -18.38 24.59
CA ARG A 43 0.73 -17.42 25.01
C ARG A 43 0.25 -15.97 25.26
N CYS A 44 -1.00 -15.63 24.96
CA CYS A 44 -1.55 -14.31 25.23
C CYS A 44 -2.11 -14.26 26.67
N HIS A 45 -1.27 -13.87 27.61
CA HIS A 45 -1.59 -13.93 29.05
C HIS A 45 -1.91 -12.55 29.66
N SER A 46 -1.28 -11.49 29.16
CA SER A 46 -1.52 -10.11 29.58
C SER A 46 -1.79 -9.24 28.34
N PRO A 47 -2.93 -9.42 27.66
CA PRO A 47 -3.21 -8.79 26.38
C PRO A 47 -3.19 -7.25 26.48
N VAL A 48 -2.46 -6.61 25.57
CA VAL A 48 -2.39 -5.16 25.44
C VAL A 48 -2.60 -4.76 23.98
N THR A 49 -3.44 -3.75 23.74
CA THR A 49 -3.66 -3.25 22.37
C THR A 49 -2.37 -2.66 21.82
N PHE A 50 -1.77 -1.73 22.56
CA PHE A 50 -0.45 -1.18 22.30
C PHE A 50 0.24 -0.90 23.63
N PRO A 51 1.53 -1.20 23.79
CA PRO A 51 2.30 -0.78 24.96
C PRO A 51 2.34 0.76 25.11
N VAL A 52 2.63 1.20 26.32
CA VAL A 52 2.83 2.60 26.67
C VAL A 52 4.24 3.04 26.27
N ASP A 53 5.25 2.33 26.78
CA ASP A 53 6.67 2.73 26.69
C ASP A 53 7.51 1.89 25.69
N GLU A 54 6.98 0.76 25.23
CA GLU A 54 7.68 -0.16 24.31
C GLU A 54 7.36 0.10 22.83
N GLY A 55 8.17 -0.49 21.94
CA GLY A 55 7.89 -0.52 20.51
C GLY A 55 6.73 -1.46 20.15
N LEU A 56 6.16 -1.29 18.96
CA LEU A 56 5.19 -2.24 18.43
C LEU A 56 5.92 -3.45 17.86
N ALA A 57 5.70 -4.62 18.47
CA ALA A 57 6.28 -5.88 18.04
C ALA A 57 5.84 -6.20 16.60
N ALA A 58 6.79 -6.54 15.74
CA ALA A 58 6.51 -6.86 14.33
C ALA A 58 5.47 -7.99 14.19
N VAL A 59 4.65 -7.94 13.15
CA VAL A 59 3.57 -8.90 12.90
C VAL A 59 3.94 -9.91 11.82
N GLY A 60 3.72 -11.19 12.10
CA GLY A 60 3.85 -12.31 11.19
C GLY A 60 2.54 -12.61 10.44
N GLN A 61 2.68 -13.30 9.31
CA GLN A 61 1.58 -13.85 8.52
C GLN A 61 1.27 -15.27 8.99
N GLY A 62 -0.02 -15.61 9.13
CA GLY A 62 -0.47 -16.98 9.34
C GLY A 62 -0.70 -17.75 8.03
N ALA A 63 -1.74 -18.57 8.00
CA ALA A 63 -2.06 -19.45 6.87
C ALA A 63 -2.74 -18.75 5.67
N LEU A 64 -3.05 -17.46 5.78
CA LEU A 64 -3.81 -16.68 4.79
C LEU A 64 -2.89 -16.07 3.71
N GLY A 65 -3.42 -15.74 2.53
CA GLY A 65 -2.64 -15.14 1.42
C GLY A 65 -2.30 -13.65 1.57
N ASP A 66 -2.52 -13.07 2.74
CA ASP A 66 -2.68 -11.64 3.00
C ASP A 66 -1.38 -10.84 3.17
N SER A 67 -0.21 -11.39 2.84
CA SER A 67 1.10 -10.77 3.14
C SER A 67 1.34 -9.33 2.66
N TRP A 68 0.49 -8.81 1.78
CA TRP A 68 0.42 -7.39 1.44
C TRP A 68 -0.01 -6.51 2.63
N LEU A 69 -0.98 -6.98 3.42
CA LEU A 69 -1.50 -6.34 4.63
C LEU A 69 -0.48 -6.46 5.75
N VAL A 70 0.07 -7.65 6.00
CA VAL A 70 1.18 -7.85 6.96
C VAL A 70 2.38 -6.94 6.62
N SER A 71 2.72 -6.78 5.33
CA SER A 71 3.76 -5.82 4.91
C SER A 71 3.37 -4.38 5.25
N ALA A 72 2.14 -3.96 4.96
CA ALA A 72 1.66 -2.60 5.23
C ALA A 72 1.55 -2.29 6.74
N LEU A 73 1.13 -3.26 7.57
CA LEU A 73 1.10 -3.16 9.03
C LEU A 73 2.52 -2.95 9.59
N ASN A 74 3.49 -3.75 9.13
CA ASN A 74 4.88 -3.63 9.57
C ASN A 74 5.56 -2.34 9.10
N MET A 75 5.26 -1.84 7.90
CA MET A 75 5.71 -0.51 7.44
C MET A 75 5.18 0.65 8.30
N LEU A 76 4.18 0.40 9.15
CA LEU A 76 3.58 1.38 10.06
C LEU A 76 3.86 1.07 11.54
N ALA A 77 4.45 -0.08 11.88
CA ALA A 77 4.83 -0.46 13.24
C ALA A 77 5.90 0.47 13.87
N PRO A 78 6.92 0.98 13.13
CA PRO A 78 7.81 2.03 13.62
C PRO A 78 7.12 3.36 13.94
N LEU A 79 5.85 3.53 13.50
CA LEU A 79 5.06 4.75 13.65
C LEU A 79 3.77 4.46 14.45
N PRO A 80 3.87 4.13 15.76
CA PRO A 80 2.70 3.80 16.59
C PRO A 80 1.61 4.87 16.58
N GLY A 81 1.96 6.14 16.35
CA GLY A 81 1.01 7.25 16.17
C GLY A 81 0.14 7.19 14.91
N VAL A 82 0.38 6.24 13.98
CA VAL A 82 -0.56 5.85 12.91
C VAL A 82 -1.54 4.82 13.45
N LEU A 83 -1.05 3.71 13.99
CA LEU A 83 -1.86 2.56 14.37
C LEU A 83 -2.74 2.85 15.60
N LYS A 84 -2.24 3.66 16.56
CA LYS A 84 -3.02 4.26 17.66
C LYS A 84 -4.09 5.27 17.18
N LYS A 85 -4.14 5.64 15.89
CA LYS A 85 -5.26 6.37 15.26
C LYS A 85 -6.20 5.45 14.47
N VAL A 86 -5.74 4.28 14.03
CA VAL A 86 -6.56 3.25 13.37
C VAL A 86 -7.44 2.54 14.40
N VAL A 87 -6.89 2.11 15.54
CA VAL A 87 -7.69 1.63 16.67
C VAL A 87 -8.16 2.85 17.47
N VAL A 88 -9.47 3.12 17.42
CA VAL A 88 -10.10 4.35 17.95
C VAL A 88 -10.43 4.21 19.43
N SER A 89 -10.81 3.02 19.87
CA SER A 89 -11.15 2.75 21.27
C SER A 89 -11.02 1.26 21.60
N ASP A 90 -10.24 0.98 22.64
CA ASP A 90 -10.12 -0.29 23.37
C ASP A 90 -10.64 -0.16 24.82
N ARG A 91 -11.33 0.94 25.15
CA ARG A 91 -11.96 1.22 26.47
C ARG A 91 -12.89 0.10 26.94
N HIS A 92 -13.40 -0.73 26.03
CA HIS A 92 -14.31 -1.83 26.31
C HIS A 92 -13.73 -3.21 25.94
N SER A 93 -12.40 -3.32 25.93
CA SER A 93 -11.65 -4.58 25.85
C SER A 93 -12.00 -5.55 26.98
N ASP A 94 -12.33 -5.03 28.18
CA ASP A 94 -12.89 -5.78 29.32
C ASP A 94 -14.17 -6.56 28.96
N LYS A 95 -14.98 -5.99 28.08
CA LYS A 95 -16.22 -6.58 27.55
C LYS A 95 -16.00 -7.29 26.22
N GLY A 96 -14.78 -7.30 25.71
CA GLY A 96 -14.40 -7.88 24.42
C GLY A 96 -14.84 -7.04 23.22
N VAL A 97 -14.85 -5.71 23.32
CA VAL A 97 -15.21 -4.77 22.24
C VAL A 97 -14.02 -3.90 21.86
N TYR A 98 -13.67 -3.91 20.57
CA TYR A 98 -12.71 -2.96 19.98
C TYR A 98 -13.39 -2.15 18.89
N THR A 99 -13.09 -0.85 18.82
CA THR A 99 -13.55 0.04 17.74
C THR A 99 -12.34 0.53 16.96
N LEU A 100 -12.33 0.24 15.67
CA LEU A 100 -11.31 0.64 14.71
C LEU A 100 -11.92 1.59 13.67
N LYS A 101 -11.08 2.25 12.88
CA LYS A 101 -11.48 2.92 11.64
C LYS A 101 -10.51 2.61 10.50
N LEU A 102 -11.06 2.33 9.32
CA LEU A 102 -10.31 2.09 8.09
C LEU A 102 -10.78 3.06 7.00
N PHE A 103 -9.86 3.56 6.19
CA PHE A 103 -10.15 4.50 5.11
C PHE A 103 -10.52 3.74 3.82
N LYS A 104 -11.77 3.87 3.35
CA LYS A 104 -12.27 3.15 2.17
C LYS A 104 -13.22 4.05 1.40
N GLU A 105 -13.08 4.07 0.07
CA GLU A 105 -13.93 4.87 -0.84
C GLU A 105 -14.04 6.35 -0.42
N GLY A 106 -12.87 6.98 -0.19
CA GLY A 106 -12.76 8.41 0.15
C GLY A 106 -13.04 8.79 1.61
N ALA A 107 -13.63 7.89 2.41
CA ALA A 107 -14.07 8.18 3.78
C ALA A 107 -13.43 7.25 4.83
N TRP A 108 -13.40 7.70 6.08
CA TRP A 108 -13.08 6.85 7.23
C TRP A 108 -14.36 6.13 7.69
N ARG A 109 -14.34 4.79 7.69
CA ARG A 109 -15.44 3.96 8.21
C ARG A 109 -15.06 3.36 9.55
N TYR A 110 -15.93 3.52 10.55
CA TYR A 110 -15.79 2.90 11.86
C TYR A 110 -16.23 1.43 11.79
N ILE A 111 -15.47 0.57 12.46
CA ILE A 111 -15.65 -0.88 12.45
C ILE A 111 -15.50 -1.37 13.89
N HIS A 112 -16.60 -1.83 14.46
CA HIS A 112 -16.59 -2.53 15.74
C HIS A 112 -16.31 -4.01 15.48
N VAL A 113 -15.45 -4.64 16.30
CA VAL A 113 -15.19 -6.08 16.29
C VAL A 113 -15.20 -6.62 17.73
N ASP A 114 -15.61 -7.88 17.89
CA ASP A 114 -15.40 -8.59 19.16
C ASP A 114 -13.97 -9.15 19.29
N ASP A 115 -13.61 -9.64 20.48
CA ASP A 115 -12.27 -10.11 20.83
C ASP A 115 -11.96 -11.58 20.46
N ARG A 116 -12.83 -12.26 19.70
CA ARG A 116 -12.60 -13.64 19.25
C ARG A 116 -11.65 -13.70 18.06
N LEU A 117 -10.54 -14.43 18.17
CA LEU A 117 -9.60 -14.66 17.06
C LEU A 117 -9.71 -16.10 16.52
N PRO A 118 -9.67 -16.31 15.19
CA PRO A 118 -9.51 -17.63 14.60
C PRO A 118 -8.19 -18.29 15.03
N CYS A 119 -8.28 -19.43 15.69
CA CYS A 119 -7.14 -20.21 16.16
C CYS A 119 -7.17 -21.66 15.66
N SER A 120 -6.01 -22.31 15.70
CA SER A 120 -5.88 -23.76 15.58
C SER A 120 -6.55 -24.50 16.75
N PRO A 121 -6.75 -25.84 16.65
CA PRO A 121 -7.13 -26.67 17.79
C PRO A 121 -6.16 -26.58 18.99
N SER A 122 -4.92 -26.16 18.75
CA SER A 122 -3.90 -25.90 19.78
C SER A 122 -3.92 -24.48 20.36
N ARG A 123 -4.99 -23.70 20.06
CA ARG A 123 -5.26 -22.32 20.46
C ARG A 123 -4.25 -21.27 19.98
N THR A 124 -3.37 -21.61 19.03
CA THR A 124 -2.49 -20.65 18.36
C THR A 124 -3.29 -19.86 17.32
N PRO A 125 -3.13 -18.53 17.18
CA PRO A 125 -3.72 -17.76 16.07
C PRO A 125 -3.46 -18.42 14.70
N HIS A 126 -4.49 -18.49 13.86
CA HIS A 126 -4.41 -19.16 12.54
C HIS A 126 -3.94 -18.21 11.42
N TYR A 127 -4.25 -16.92 11.57
CA TYR A 127 -3.92 -15.86 10.62
C TYR A 127 -2.84 -14.92 11.20
N CYS A 128 -2.91 -13.60 11.04
CA CYS A 128 -1.91 -12.68 11.57
C CYS A 128 -1.63 -12.89 13.07
N CYS A 129 -0.36 -12.77 13.46
CA CYS A 129 0.09 -12.86 14.85
C CYS A 129 1.24 -11.90 15.11
N SER A 130 1.32 -11.34 16.32
CA SER A 130 2.43 -10.47 16.74
C SER A 130 3.61 -11.30 17.25
N LYS A 131 4.85 -10.80 17.12
CA LYS A 131 6.06 -11.44 17.68
C LYS A 131 5.95 -11.62 19.20
N ASP A 132 5.54 -10.57 19.92
CA ASP A 132 5.03 -10.70 21.28
C ASP A 132 3.55 -11.14 21.22
N PRO A 133 3.18 -12.32 21.75
CA PRO A 133 1.80 -12.79 21.76
C PRO A 133 0.83 -11.93 22.58
N ASN A 134 1.31 -11.02 23.42
CA ASN A 134 0.46 -10.14 24.22
C ASN A 134 0.03 -8.87 23.47
N GLN A 135 0.79 -8.39 22.47
CA GLN A 135 0.40 -7.24 21.64
C GLN A 135 -0.65 -7.62 20.60
N VAL A 136 -1.92 -7.24 20.80
CA VAL A 136 -3.05 -7.72 19.97
C VAL A 136 -3.48 -6.80 18.81
N TRP A 137 -2.81 -5.66 18.59
CA TRP A 137 -3.19 -4.71 17.52
C TRP A 137 -3.22 -5.32 16.11
N GLY A 138 -2.24 -6.15 15.74
CA GLY A 138 -2.15 -6.76 14.41
C GLY A 138 -3.36 -7.64 14.08
N PRO A 139 -3.64 -8.69 14.86
CA PRO A 139 -4.82 -9.54 14.69
C PRO A 139 -6.16 -8.79 14.72
N LEU A 140 -6.29 -7.76 15.57
CA LEU A 140 -7.51 -6.94 15.64
C LEU A 140 -7.72 -6.09 14.38
N ILE A 141 -6.65 -5.54 13.81
CA ILE A 141 -6.73 -4.81 12.53
C ILE A 141 -7.01 -5.76 11.38
N GLU A 142 -6.34 -6.91 11.31
CA GLU A 142 -6.63 -7.95 10.30
C GLU A 142 -8.12 -8.37 10.34
N LYS A 143 -8.68 -8.61 11.54
CA LYS A 143 -10.10 -8.91 11.71
C LYS A 143 -11.01 -7.78 11.22
N ALA A 144 -10.67 -6.52 11.48
CA ALA A 144 -11.43 -5.38 10.98
C ALA A 144 -11.38 -5.25 9.45
N PHE A 145 -10.24 -5.58 8.82
CA PHE A 145 -10.15 -5.74 7.37
C PHE A 145 -11.03 -6.91 6.89
N ALA A 146 -10.93 -8.10 7.49
CA ALA A 146 -11.72 -9.26 7.11
C ALA A 146 -13.23 -8.94 7.12
N LYS A 147 -13.71 -8.25 8.16
CA LYS A 147 -15.07 -7.73 8.27
C LYS A 147 -15.42 -6.71 7.17
N LEU A 148 -14.55 -5.73 6.90
CA LEU A 148 -14.75 -4.72 5.85
C LEU A 148 -14.79 -5.30 4.41
N HIS A 149 -14.30 -6.53 4.26
CA HIS A 149 -14.22 -7.27 2.99
C HIS A 149 -15.00 -8.61 3.04
N GLY A 150 -15.90 -8.77 4.02
CA GLY A 150 -16.86 -9.87 4.16
C GLY A 150 -16.36 -11.13 4.88
N CYS A 151 -15.11 -11.54 4.63
CA CYS A 151 -14.50 -12.73 5.27
C CYS A 151 -12.96 -12.63 5.24
N TYR A 152 -12.27 -13.47 6.02
CA TYR A 152 -10.81 -13.57 5.98
C TYR A 152 -10.27 -13.98 4.61
N GLU A 153 -10.90 -14.96 3.93
CA GLU A 153 -10.49 -15.39 2.58
C GLU A 153 -10.36 -14.24 1.58
N SER A 154 -11.24 -13.23 1.64
CA SER A 154 -11.14 -12.04 0.80
C SER A 154 -9.76 -11.39 0.85
N LEU A 155 -9.11 -11.35 2.03
CA LEU A 155 -7.80 -10.75 2.21
C LEU A 155 -6.67 -11.48 1.47
N GLY A 156 -6.91 -12.69 0.93
CA GLY A 156 -5.94 -13.41 0.10
C GLY A 156 -5.57 -12.72 -1.23
N ARG A 157 -6.22 -11.60 -1.60
CA ARG A 157 -6.00 -10.88 -2.87
C ARG A 157 -6.02 -9.35 -2.73
N GLY A 158 -4.97 -8.80 -2.12
CA GLY A 158 -4.73 -7.34 -2.09
C GLY A 158 -3.31 -6.94 -2.47
N SER A 159 -3.04 -5.64 -2.41
CA SER A 159 -1.74 -5.02 -2.67
C SER A 159 -1.29 -4.13 -1.50
N ILE A 160 0.02 -3.96 -1.32
CA ILE A 160 0.57 -3.18 -0.21
C ILE A 160 0.05 -1.74 -0.26
N GLU A 161 -0.20 -1.22 -1.47
CA GLU A 161 -0.81 0.09 -1.67
C GLU A 161 -2.21 0.23 -1.06
N GLN A 162 -3.07 -0.78 -1.24
CA GLN A 162 -4.40 -0.80 -0.61
C GLN A 162 -4.28 -0.80 0.91
N GLY A 163 -3.39 -1.62 1.48
CA GLY A 163 -3.16 -1.68 2.93
C GLY A 163 -2.71 -0.35 3.52
N LEU A 164 -1.68 0.26 2.94
CA LEU A 164 -1.16 1.56 3.38
C LEU A 164 -2.20 2.68 3.23
N ARG A 165 -2.99 2.70 2.14
CA ARG A 165 -4.05 3.70 1.94
C ARG A 165 -5.20 3.52 2.94
N CYS A 166 -5.63 2.29 3.21
CA CYS A 166 -6.68 1.98 4.17
C CYS A 166 -6.28 2.30 5.63
N LEU A 167 -4.99 2.15 5.98
CA LEU A 167 -4.47 2.43 7.32
C LEU A 167 -4.14 3.92 7.55
N THR A 168 -3.81 4.68 6.50
CA THR A 168 -3.36 6.08 6.64
C THR A 168 -4.34 7.14 6.14
N GLY A 169 -5.23 6.82 5.20
CA GLY A 169 -6.05 7.81 4.50
C GLY A 169 -5.24 8.81 3.65
N THR A 170 -3.98 8.49 3.31
CA THR A 170 -3.08 9.36 2.56
C THR A 170 -2.98 9.01 1.06
N PRO A 171 -2.58 9.97 0.21
CA PRO A 171 -2.03 9.68 -1.10
C PRO A 171 -0.75 8.83 -1.01
N LEU A 172 -0.71 7.75 -1.79
CA LEU A 172 0.46 6.87 -1.89
C LEU A 172 1.02 6.93 -3.30
N ILE A 173 2.30 7.28 -3.44
CA ILE A 173 3.00 7.23 -4.71
C ILE A 173 3.66 5.87 -4.88
N ARG A 174 3.46 5.25 -6.04
CA ARG A 174 4.20 4.09 -6.49
C ARG A 174 5.21 4.51 -7.55
N THR A 175 6.50 4.24 -7.30
CA THR A 175 7.61 4.54 -8.21
C THR A 175 8.21 3.24 -8.75
N PRO A 176 8.11 2.96 -10.05
CA PRO A 176 8.83 1.84 -10.68
C PRO A 176 10.34 2.04 -10.61
N LEU A 177 11.07 0.99 -10.19
CA LEU A 177 12.53 0.97 -10.15
C LEU A 177 13.14 0.28 -11.38
N THR A 178 12.34 -0.54 -12.07
CA THR A 178 12.70 -1.24 -13.31
C THR A 178 13.25 -0.30 -14.38
N GLY A 179 14.48 -0.54 -14.85
CA GLY A 179 15.13 0.33 -15.83
C GLY A 179 15.78 1.59 -15.23
N LEU A 180 16.09 1.56 -13.93
CA LEU A 180 17.02 2.44 -13.21
C LEU A 180 18.29 1.67 -12.74
N GLU A 181 18.51 0.49 -13.31
CA GLU A 181 19.68 -0.36 -13.07
C GLU A 181 20.95 0.34 -13.61
N PRO A 182 22.08 0.32 -12.88
CA PRO A 182 23.36 0.79 -13.41
C PRO A 182 23.79 -0.10 -14.60
N LYS A 183 24.25 0.52 -15.69
CA LYS A 183 24.91 -0.23 -16.78
C LYS A 183 26.38 -0.47 -16.43
N SER A 184 26.94 -1.60 -16.84
CA SER A 184 28.35 -1.87 -16.63
C SER A 184 29.20 -1.23 -17.73
N ASP A 185 30.44 -0.84 -17.41
CA ASP A 185 31.39 -0.31 -18.40
C ASP A 185 31.71 -1.32 -19.52
N TRP A 186 31.50 -2.61 -19.26
CA TRP A 186 31.74 -3.72 -20.18
C TRP A 186 30.66 -3.88 -21.26
N ASP A 187 29.46 -3.31 -21.07
CA ASP A 187 28.36 -3.40 -22.04
C ASP A 187 28.61 -2.58 -23.32
N GLY A 188 29.70 -1.80 -23.39
CA GLY A 188 30.07 -0.94 -24.53
C GLY A 188 29.10 0.20 -24.84
N GLY A 189 27.97 0.26 -24.13
CA GLY A 189 26.96 1.28 -24.28
C GLY A 189 27.34 2.55 -23.53
N VAL A 190 27.32 3.68 -24.24
CA VAL A 190 27.35 5.02 -23.63
C VAL A 190 26.35 5.04 -22.45
N ALA A 191 26.84 5.41 -21.27
CA ALA A 191 26.02 5.50 -20.06
C ALA A 191 24.74 6.32 -20.37
N ASP A 192 23.57 5.71 -20.17
CA ASP A 192 22.31 6.35 -20.52
C ASP A 192 22.09 7.54 -19.60
N LYS A 193 22.41 8.73 -20.10
CA LYS A 193 22.29 10.00 -19.37
C LYS A 193 20.86 10.25 -18.89
N GLU A 194 19.85 9.68 -19.56
CA GLU A 194 18.47 9.79 -19.09
C GLU A 194 18.13 8.73 -18.02
N SER A 195 18.77 7.55 -18.01
CA SER A 195 18.70 6.62 -16.85
C SER A 195 19.36 7.24 -15.62
N GLU A 196 20.58 7.75 -15.78
CA GLU A 196 21.34 8.32 -14.66
C GLU A 196 20.64 9.56 -14.08
N LYS A 197 20.13 10.45 -14.93
CA LYS A 197 19.29 11.57 -14.50
C LYS A 197 18.00 11.13 -13.81
N ARG A 198 17.35 10.03 -14.24
CA ARG A 198 16.18 9.45 -13.55
C ARG A 198 16.56 8.87 -12.18
N ARG A 199 17.72 8.22 -12.05
CA ARG A 199 18.27 7.73 -10.76
C ARG A 199 18.52 8.88 -9.79
N GLN A 200 19.24 9.91 -10.22
CA GLN A 200 19.55 11.09 -9.40
C GLN A 200 18.29 11.85 -8.97
N HIS A 201 17.29 11.96 -9.86
CA HIS A 201 15.98 12.55 -9.52
C HIS A 201 15.19 11.72 -8.51
N LEU A 202 15.25 10.38 -8.59
CA LEU A 202 14.68 9.50 -7.57
C LEU A 202 15.40 9.67 -6.23
N TRP A 203 16.73 9.67 -6.21
CA TRP A 203 17.51 9.87 -4.99
C TRP A 203 17.17 11.20 -4.30
N ALA A 204 17.08 12.29 -5.07
CA ALA A 204 16.64 13.59 -4.55
C ALA A 204 15.22 13.54 -3.95
N LYS A 205 14.28 12.79 -4.57
CA LYS A 205 12.94 12.55 -4.00
C LYS A 205 12.97 11.69 -2.74
N MET A 206 13.79 10.64 -2.68
CA MET A 206 13.96 9.83 -1.47
C MET A 206 14.47 10.66 -0.29
N LYS A 207 15.48 11.52 -0.50
CA LYS A 207 15.94 12.47 0.52
C LYS A 207 14.85 13.49 0.92
N LYS A 208 14.08 14.04 -0.04
CA LYS A 208 12.94 14.94 0.22
C LYS A 208 11.85 14.26 1.08
N TRP A 209 11.51 13.00 0.80
CA TRP A 209 10.49 12.26 1.52
C TRP A 209 10.96 11.78 2.89
N HIS A 210 12.20 11.29 3.01
CA HIS A 210 12.85 10.97 4.29
C HIS A 210 12.86 12.19 5.23
N GLY A 211 13.34 13.34 4.74
CA GLY A 211 13.38 14.59 5.52
C GLY A 211 12.00 15.18 5.88
N ARG A 212 10.90 14.66 5.32
CA ARG A 212 9.52 15.00 5.68
C ARG A 212 8.89 13.99 6.66
N GLY A 213 9.58 12.92 7.01
CA GLY A 213 9.03 11.81 7.81
C GLY A 213 8.00 10.96 7.06
N CYS A 214 8.00 10.98 5.73
CA CYS A 214 7.07 10.19 4.91
C CYS A 214 7.41 8.70 5.00
N VAL A 215 6.40 7.86 5.21
CA VAL A 215 6.58 6.39 5.23
C VAL A 215 7.01 5.92 3.85
N MET A 216 8.06 5.12 3.79
CA MET A 216 8.61 4.56 2.55
C MET A 216 8.80 3.04 2.66
N GLY A 217 8.64 2.34 1.54
CA GLY A 217 8.88 0.91 1.47
C GLY A 217 9.12 0.45 0.03
N CYS A 218 9.54 -0.80 -0.16
CA CYS A 218 9.79 -1.38 -1.47
C CYS A 218 9.39 -2.86 -1.52
N TYR A 219 9.27 -3.40 -2.73
CA TYR A 219 9.10 -4.84 -2.94
C TYR A 219 9.64 -5.33 -4.29
N ARG A 220 10.02 -6.61 -4.31
CA ARG A 220 10.50 -7.34 -5.49
C ARG A 220 9.37 -8.16 -6.08
N GLY A 221 8.80 -7.72 -7.20
CA GLY A 221 7.65 -8.35 -7.84
C GLY A 221 7.99 -9.70 -8.47
N VAL A 222 7.06 -10.66 -8.39
CA VAL A 222 7.22 -12.01 -8.94
C VAL A 222 7.52 -12.02 -10.44
N GLU A 223 6.85 -11.16 -11.21
CA GLU A 223 7.03 -11.12 -12.67
C GLU A 223 8.33 -10.42 -13.09
N PHE A 224 8.83 -9.47 -12.29
CA PHE A 224 10.17 -8.89 -12.44
C PHE A 224 11.24 -9.98 -12.27
N ASP A 225 11.13 -10.79 -11.21
CA ASP A 225 12.06 -11.89 -10.95
C ASP A 225 12.02 -12.94 -12.08
N ARG A 226 10.83 -13.35 -12.53
CA ARG A 226 10.65 -14.26 -13.67
C ARG A 226 11.20 -13.71 -14.98
N ALA A 227 11.12 -12.40 -15.23
CA ALA A 227 11.72 -11.78 -16.41
C ALA A 227 13.26 -11.85 -16.33
N ARG A 228 13.82 -11.47 -15.18
CA ARG A 228 15.27 -11.50 -14.88
C ARG A 228 15.85 -12.92 -14.99
N ASN A 229 15.11 -13.93 -14.54
CA ASN A 229 15.52 -15.34 -14.63
C ASN A 229 15.40 -15.90 -16.05
N ARG A 230 14.41 -15.46 -16.86
CA ARG A 230 14.35 -15.79 -18.29
C ARG A 230 15.53 -15.23 -19.07
N GLN A 231 15.93 -13.99 -18.79
CA GLN A 231 17.10 -13.35 -19.41
C GLN A 231 18.41 -14.03 -19.00
N ALA A 232 18.54 -14.47 -17.74
CA ALA A 232 19.68 -15.29 -17.32
C ALA A 232 19.71 -16.65 -18.06
N ALA A 233 18.55 -17.31 -18.20
CA ALA A 233 18.44 -18.59 -18.90
C ALA A 233 18.77 -18.50 -20.40
N SER A 234 18.37 -17.42 -21.10
CA SER A 234 18.78 -17.21 -22.49
C SER A 234 20.29 -17.00 -22.63
N ASN A 235 20.92 -16.33 -21.67
CA ASN A 235 22.36 -16.10 -21.67
C ASN A 235 23.16 -17.38 -21.32
N SER A 236 22.57 -18.34 -20.59
CA SER A 236 23.19 -19.63 -20.25
C SER A 236 22.96 -20.74 -21.28
N SER A 237 22.56 -20.42 -22.52
CA SER A 237 22.18 -21.40 -23.56
C SER A 237 23.33 -22.27 -24.13
N SER A 238 24.48 -22.35 -23.46
CA SER A 238 25.67 -23.10 -23.89
C SER A 238 25.92 -24.42 -23.13
N MET A 239 24.96 -24.89 -22.31
CA MET A 239 25.03 -26.18 -21.63
C MET A 239 23.81 -27.09 -21.89
N GLY A 240 24.06 -28.41 -21.81
CA GLY A 240 23.23 -29.45 -22.40
C GLY A 240 22.00 -29.93 -21.60
N PRO A 241 21.25 -30.91 -22.16
CA PRO A 241 19.85 -31.15 -21.81
C PRO A 241 19.64 -32.14 -20.64
N PHE A 242 19.88 -31.69 -19.40
CA PHE A 242 19.40 -32.36 -18.18
C PHE A 242 18.80 -31.34 -17.19
N GLY A 243 17.62 -30.80 -17.52
CA GLY A 243 16.91 -29.79 -16.72
C GLY A 243 15.74 -30.40 -15.94
N GLY A 244 15.87 -30.50 -14.60
CA GLY A 244 14.89 -31.20 -13.77
C GLY A 244 14.95 -30.94 -12.26
N ASP A 245 15.13 -29.69 -11.83
CA ASP A 245 14.72 -29.24 -10.48
C ASP A 245 14.47 -27.71 -10.48
N ASN A 246 13.62 -27.22 -9.57
CA ASN A 246 13.14 -25.84 -9.50
C ASN A 246 14.14 -24.89 -8.80
N ARG A 247 15.41 -24.95 -9.21
CA ARG A 247 16.54 -24.23 -8.56
C ARG A 247 16.85 -22.93 -9.29
N GLU A 248 17.20 -21.90 -8.52
CA GLU A 248 17.78 -20.65 -9.03
C GLU A 248 19.00 -20.97 -9.93
N GLY A 249 19.08 -20.31 -11.09
CA GLY A 249 20.02 -20.67 -12.15
C GLY A 249 21.50 -20.65 -11.70
N PRO A 250 22.33 -21.60 -12.18
CA PRO A 250 23.71 -21.73 -11.74
C PRO A 250 24.53 -20.48 -12.11
N GLY A 251 25.19 -19.89 -11.11
CA GLY A 251 26.12 -18.76 -11.28
C GLY A 251 25.74 -17.47 -10.55
N ARG A 252 24.48 -17.30 -10.10
CA ARG A 252 24.08 -16.07 -9.39
C ARG A 252 24.34 -16.17 -7.88
N ARG A 253 24.96 -15.15 -7.29
CA ARG A 253 25.02 -14.99 -5.82
C ARG A 253 23.58 -14.94 -5.27
N LYS A 254 23.28 -15.76 -4.26
CA LYS A 254 21.99 -15.69 -3.54
C LYS A 254 21.94 -14.40 -2.72
N THR A 255 21.17 -13.42 -3.20
CA THR A 255 21.09 -12.09 -2.58
C THR A 255 20.38 -12.09 -1.21
N GLY A 256 19.63 -13.16 -0.91
CA GLY A 256 18.93 -13.36 0.36
C GLY A 256 17.58 -12.65 0.46
N LEU A 257 17.27 -11.74 -0.47
CA LEU A 257 16.02 -10.98 -0.50
C LEU A 257 14.83 -11.84 -0.99
N MET A 258 13.66 -11.63 -0.39
CA MET A 258 12.44 -12.36 -0.73
C MET A 258 11.65 -11.69 -1.87
N VAL A 259 11.11 -12.53 -2.76
CA VAL A 259 10.19 -12.11 -3.81
C VAL A 259 8.76 -12.03 -3.24
N GLY A 260 8.00 -11.01 -3.63
CA GLY A 260 6.60 -10.83 -3.22
C GLY A 260 6.37 -10.29 -1.81
N ARG A 261 7.43 -10.00 -1.04
CA ARG A 261 7.37 -9.41 0.31
C ARG A 261 7.69 -7.92 0.29
N GLY A 262 7.05 -7.15 1.16
CA GLY A 262 7.41 -5.76 1.43
C GLY A 262 8.53 -5.63 2.45
N TYR A 263 9.39 -4.63 2.24
CA TYR A 263 10.45 -4.17 3.13
C TYR A 263 10.23 -2.67 3.41
N CYS A 264 10.42 -2.21 4.66
CA CYS A 264 10.33 -0.78 4.96
C CYS A 264 11.68 -0.10 4.70
N ILE A 265 11.66 1.16 4.24
CA ILE A 265 12.87 1.99 4.07
C ILE A 265 12.94 2.89 5.30
N GLU A 266 13.85 2.55 6.22
CA GLU A 266 14.00 3.20 7.52
C GLU A 266 14.83 4.49 7.42
N SER A 267 15.88 4.49 6.57
CA SER A 267 16.81 5.61 6.44
C SER A 267 17.41 5.72 5.03
N VAL A 268 17.75 6.94 4.64
CA VAL A 268 18.36 7.29 3.34
C VAL A 268 19.43 8.35 3.58
N CYS A 269 20.69 8.05 3.25
CA CYS A 269 21.82 8.94 3.54
C CYS A 269 22.94 8.89 2.48
N GLU A 270 23.75 9.94 2.46
CA GLU A 270 25.00 10.01 1.71
C GLU A 270 26.15 9.96 2.72
N ALA A 271 26.98 8.92 2.65
CA ALA A 271 28.11 8.73 3.55
C ALA A 271 29.42 8.90 2.78
N SER A 272 30.44 9.49 3.43
CA SER A 272 31.72 9.79 2.76
C SER A 272 32.93 9.30 3.56
N ALA A 273 33.79 8.54 2.87
CA ALA A 273 35.10 8.18 3.36
C ALA A 273 36.13 9.13 2.75
N GLY A 274 36.86 9.86 3.59
CA GLY A 274 38.08 10.55 3.16
C GLY A 274 39.15 9.57 2.70
N ALA A 275 40.08 10.03 1.87
CA ALA A 275 41.19 9.21 1.40
C ALA A 275 42.05 8.70 2.56
N THR A 276 42.54 7.47 2.43
CA THR A 276 43.44 6.79 3.38
C THR A 276 44.70 6.34 2.64
N HIS A 277 45.73 5.91 3.36
CA HIS A 277 46.97 5.39 2.74
C HIS A 277 46.76 4.16 1.83
N THR A 278 45.58 3.53 1.83
CA THR A 278 45.28 2.33 1.04
C THR A 278 44.12 2.48 0.05
N ARG A 279 43.35 3.59 0.11
CA ARG A 279 42.20 3.84 -0.78
C ARG A 279 41.92 5.33 -0.95
N ASP A 280 41.50 5.71 -2.16
CA ASP A 280 40.99 7.04 -2.49
C ASP A 280 39.71 7.40 -1.72
N ALA A 281 39.37 8.69 -1.74
CA ALA A 281 38.12 9.19 -1.16
C ALA A 281 36.90 8.64 -1.92
N ALA A 282 35.88 8.20 -1.19
CA ALA A 282 34.70 7.56 -1.75
C ALA A 282 33.41 8.12 -1.13
N MET A 283 32.37 8.27 -1.95
CA MET A 283 31.03 8.68 -1.52
C MET A 283 30.04 7.58 -1.88
N PHE A 284 29.17 7.22 -0.95
CA PHE A 284 28.17 6.17 -1.12
C PHE A 284 26.76 6.69 -0.84
N GLN A 285 25.83 6.41 -1.75
CA GLN A 285 24.40 6.57 -1.53
C GLN A 285 23.87 5.28 -0.89
N LEU A 286 23.44 5.36 0.37
CA LEU A 286 23.11 4.19 1.19
C LEU A 286 21.66 4.25 1.69
N VAL A 287 21.01 3.08 1.68
CA VAL A 287 19.62 2.90 2.11
C VAL A 287 19.57 1.84 3.23
N GLU A 288 18.92 2.16 4.35
CA GLU A 288 18.62 1.20 5.41
C GLU A 288 17.22 0.62 5.19
N LEU A 289 17.12 -0.71 5.18
CA LEU A 289 15.91 -1.47 4.95
C LEU A 289 15.64 -2.38 6.15
N SER A 290 14.39 -2.45 6.61
CA SER A 290 13.96 -3.45 7.59
C SER A 290 13.17 -4.58 6.91
N CYS A 291 13.41 -5.80 7.39
CA CYS A 291 12.67 -6.99 7.01
C CYS A 291 11.87 -7.51 8.24
N PRO A 292 10.57 -7.21 8.35
CA PRO A 292 9.79 -7.58 9.54
C PRO A 292 9.64 -9.09 9.73
N TRP A 293 9.84 -9.85 8.64
CA TRP A 293 9.77 -11.30 8.56
C TRP A 293 10.90 -12.03 9.29
N GLY A 294 11.97 -11.33 9.73
CA GLY A 294 13.18 -11.90 10.35
C GLY A 294 14.10 -12.64 9.37
N VAL A 295 13.52 -13.53 8.54
CA VAL A 295 14.16 -14.12 7.36
C VAL A 295 14.18 -13.13 6.19
N GLY A 296 15.08 -13.34 5.22
CA GLY A 296 15.10 -12.55 3.98
C GLY A 296 16.08 -11.37 3.96
N GLN A 297 17.15 -11.44 4.75
CA GLN A 297 18.19 -10.40 4.85
C GLN A 297 19.10 -10.34 3.60
N TRP A 298 19.55 -9.13 3.24
CA TRP A 298 20.54 -8.88 2.19
C TRP A 298 21.90 -9.55 2.47
N ARG A 299 22.57 -10.02 1.42
CA ARG A 299 23.87 -10.74 1.49
C ARG A 299 24.98 -10.16 0.60
N GLY A 300 24.74 -9.00 -0.03
CA GLY A 300 25.73 -8.29 -0.83
C GLY A 300 26.49 -7.23 0.00
N ASP A 301 26.92 -6.15 -0.66
CA ASP A 301 27.73 -5.13 -0.02
C ASP A 301 26.91 -4.26 0.95
N TRP A 302 27.55 -3.86 2.05
CA TRP A 302 26.92 -3.25 3.23
C TRP A 302 25.90 -4.11 3.99
N SER A 303 25.68 -5.37 3.59
CA SER A 303 25.03 -6.36 4.48
C SER A 303 25.80 -6.50 5.81
N ARG A 304 25.13 -7.01 6.85
CA ARG A 304 25.68 -7.09 8.23
C ARG A 304 27.09 -7.69 8.33
N ASN A 305 27.39 -8.67 7.48
CA ASN A 305 28.66 -9.40 7.45
C ASN A 305 29.55 -9.02 6.25
N SER A 306 29.28 -7.89 5.58
CA SER A 306 30.08 -7.40 4.45
C SER A 306 31.39 -6.78 4.92
N GLY A 307 32.51 -7.17 4.31
CA GLY A 307 33.83 -6.56 4.56
C GLY A 307 33.92 -5.07 4.21
N MET A 308 32.90 -4.49 3.54
CA MET A 308 32.80 -3.05 3.33
C MET A 308 32.78 -2.26 4.65
N TRP A 309 32.21 -2.83 5.72
CA TRP A 309 32.21 -2.20 7.04
C TRP A 309 33.60 -2.03 7.64
N ASP A 310 34.50 -2.96 7.36
CA ASP A 310 35.86 -2.96 7.92
C ASP A 310 36.85 -2.26 6.97
N ALA A 311 36.52 -2.19 5.68
CA ALA A 311 37.20 -1.34 4.70
C ALA A 311 36.88 0.17 4.85
N TYR A 312 35.71 0.52 5.38
CA TYR A 312 35.26 1.91 5.59
C TYR A 312 34.75 2.15 7.03
N PRO A 313 35.63 2.06 8.06
CA PRO A 313 35.24 2.19 9.46
C PRO A 313 34.72 3.59 9.84
N SER A 314 35.08 4.64 9.08
CA SER A 314 34.51 5.99 9.22
C SER A 314 33.00 5.99 8.97
N ILE A 315 32.55 5.36 7.88
CA ILE A 315 31.13 5.22 7.53
C ILE A 315 30.41 4.35 8.57
N LYS A 316 31.06 3.27 9.04
CA LYS A 316 30.56 2.44 10.16
C LYS A 316 30.31 3.26 11.44
N ALA A 317 31.11 4.28 11.71
CA ALA A 317 30.94 5.20 12.84
C ALA A 317 29.91 6.31 12.57
N GLU A 318 29.82 6.82 11.33
CA GLU A 318 28.84 7.82 10.89
C GLU A 318 27.41 7.27 10.98
N LEU A 319 27.12 6.12 10.37
CA LEU A 319 25.77 5.53 10.37
C LEU A 319 25.32 5.10 11.78
N ARG A 320 26.27 4.74 12.67
CA ARG A 320 25.99 4.49 14.09
C ARG A 320 25.52 5.74 14.85
N ARG A 321 25.88 6.95 14.40
CA ARG A 321 25.40 8.23 14.97
C ARG A 321 24.03 8.64 14.41
N LEU A 322 23.66 8.17 13.21
CA LEU A 322 22.38 8.46 12.58
C LEU A 322 21.21 7.64 13.16
N ARG A 323 21.49 6.50 13.81
CA ARG A 323 20.45 5.73 14.51
C ARG A 323 19.92 6.52 15.71
N PRO A 324 18.60 6.75 15.84
CA PRO A 324 18.03 7.36 17.02
C PRO A 324 18.36 6.53 18.27
N GLN A 325 18.91 7.18 19.29
CA GLN A 325 18.97 6.57 20.62
C GLN A 325 17.55 6.47 21.17
N ARG A 326 16.92 5.28 21.08
CA ARG A 326 15.69 4.99 21.83
C ARG A 326 15.99 5.23 23.31
N ALA A 327 15.20 6.09 23.95
CA ALA A 327 15.33 6.36 25.38
C ALA A 327 15.11 5.05 26.15
N GLY A 328 16.10 4.66 26.97
CA GLY A 328 16.13 3.35 27.65
C GLY A 328 17.55 2.86 27.89
N SER A 329 18.44 3.03 26.91
CA SER A 329 19.87 2.71 27.06
C SER A 329 20.63 3.86 27.75
N ALA A 330 20.48 3.95 29.08
CA ALA A 330 21.43 4.70 29.90
C ALA A 330 22.76 3.92 29.91
N ALA A 331 23.79 4.47 29.26
CA ALA A 331 25.11 3.86 29.31
C ALA A 331 25.61 3.81 30.77
N PRO A 332 26.14 2.68 31.26
CA PRO A 332 26.73 2.63 32.59
C PRO A 332 27.89 3.64 32.64
N PRO A 333 28.03 4.42 33.74
CA PRO A 333 29.14 5.35 33.86
C PRO A 333 30.47 4.58 33.79
N PRO A 334 31.54 5.17 33.22
CA PRO A 334 32.85 4.52 33.20
C PRO A 334 33.26 4.17 34.63
N ALA A 335 33.68 2.92 34.83
CA ALA A 335 34.06 2.43 36.15
C ALA A 335 35.22 3.29 36.69
N ALA A 336 34.98 3.98 37.81
CA ALA A 336 36.02 4.76 38.46
C ALA A 336 37.12 3.81 38.95
N GLU A 337 38.34 4.04 38.49
CA GLU A 337 39.52 3.37 39.04
C GLU A 337 39.58 3.68 40.54
N LYS A 338 39.61 2.62 41.36
CA LYS A 338 39.91 2.73 42.78
C LYS A 338 41.34 2.30 43.01
N ASP A 339 42.19 3.28 43.29
CA ASP A 339 43.47 3.04 43.94
C ASP A 339 43.26 2.21 45.21
N GLY A 340 44.17 1.27 45.45
CA GLY A 340 44.06 0.31 46.54
C GLY A 340 44.72 0.81 47.83
N GLU A 341 44.08 0.53 48.96
CA GLU A 341 44.75 0.42 50.26
C GLU A 341 44.33 -0.88 50.95
N GLY A 342 45.25 -1.48 51.71
CA GLY A 342 45.11 -2.83 52.25
C GLY A 342 44.75 -2.87 53.74
N GLY A 343 44.09 -3.95 54.15
CA GLY A 343 43.83 -4.27 55.56
C GLY A 343 43.38 -5.72 55.72
N GLY A 344 44.16 -6.53 56.43
CA GLY A 344 43.87 -7.95 56.63
C GLY A 344 43.03 -8.21 57.89
N GLY A 345 42.20 -9.26 57.85
CA GLY A 345 41.43 -9.76 58.99
C GLY A 345 40.98 -11.21 58.74
N ALA A 346 40.94 -12.03 59.78
CA ALA A 346 40.60 -13.46 59.68
C ALA A 346 39.07 -13.72 59.73
N GLY A 347 38.64 -14.91 59.28
CA GLY A 347 37.28 -15.40 59.48
C GLY A 347 37.00 -15.85 60.94
N PRO A 348 35.87 -16.54 61.22
CA PRO A 348 35.53 -17.78 60.50
C PRO A 348 34.03 -18.03 60.19
N LEU A 349 33.80 -19.01 59.31
CA LEU A 349 32.71 -20.01 59.26
C LEU A 349 31.27 -19.61 59.68
N GLY A 350 30.33 -19.64 58.72
CA GLY A 350 28.89 -19.66 59.00
C GLY A 350 28.04 -20.12 57.81
N ALA A 351 27.34 -21.25 57.98
CA ALA A 351 26.21 -21.78 57.18
C ALA A 351 26.24 -21.69 55.63
N VAL A 352 26.34 -22.85 54.97
CA VAL A 352 25.92 -23.02 53.58
C VAL A 352 24.41 -23.27 53.52
N THR A 353 23.69 -22.54 52.68
CA THR A 353 22.36 -22.92 52.19
C THR A 353 22.30 -22.71 50.69
N GLU A 354 22.18 -23.79 49.91
CA GLU A 354 22.00 -23.71 48.46
C GLU A 354 20.60 -23.16 48.14
N ALA A 355 20.55 -22.02 47.46
CA ALA A 355 19.37 -21.54 46.74
C ALA A 355 19.79 -21.31 45.29
N THR A 356 19.43 -22.25 44.41
CA THR A 356 19.83 -22.23 43.00
C THR A 356 19.01 -21.21 42.22
N ASP A 357 19.47 -19.95 42.15
CA ASP A 357 18.93 -18.98 41.19
C ASP A 357 19.37 -19.34 39.76
N VAL A 358 18.51 -20.14 39.12
CA VAL A 358 18.56 -20.43 37.68
C VAL A 358 17.43 -19.69 36.94
N GLY A 359 16.76 -18.74 37.62
CA GLY A 359 15.58 -18.04 37.13
C GLY A 359 15.92 -16.70 36.50
N ALA A 360 16.60 -15.82 37.23
CA ALA A 360 16.85 -14.45 36.80
C ALA A 360 17.68 -14.37 35.50
N GLY A 361 18.69 -15.24 35.38
CA GLY A 361 19.61 -15.27 34.24
C GLY A 361 18.99 -15.71 32.91
N ARG A 362 17.80 -16.33 32.89
CA ARG A 362 17.07 -16.62 31.64
C ARG A 362 16.28 -15.44 31.14
N GLY A 363 15.50 -14.78 32.00
CA GLY A 363 14.67 -13.64 31.61
C GLY A 363 15.50 -12.49 31.01
N ALA A 364 16.58 -12.11 31.69
CA ALA A 364 17.49 -11.07 31.19
C ALA A 364 18.14 -11.46 29.86
N ARG A 365 18.54 -12.72 29.70
CA ARG A 365 19.18 -13.21 28.47
C ARG A 365 18.19 -13.34 27.31
N GLU A 366 16.97 -13.80 27.55
CA GLU A 366 15.91 -13.85 26.55
C GLU A 366 15.47 -12.44 26.13
N GLN A 367 15.52 -11.45 27.04
CA GLN A 367 15.34 -10.04 26.70
C GLN A 367 16.53 -9.46 25.91
N GLU A 368 17.78 -9.75 26.27
CA GLU A 368 18.95 -9.33 25.48
C GLU A 368 18.98 -9.98 24.08
N GLU A 369 18.64 -11.27 23.98
CA GLU A 369 18.55 -12.01 22.71
C GLU A 369 17.39 -11.48 21.84
N GLN A 370 16.24 -11.08 22.43
CA GLN A 370 15.15 -10.39 21.70
C GLN A 370 15.50 -8.96 21.30
N GLU A 371 16.14 -8.18 22.18
CA GLU A 371 16.67 -6.85 21.86
C GLU A 371 17.77 -6.91 20.80
N GLN A 372 18.47 -8.04 20.67
CA GLN A 372 19.39 -8.30 19.56
C GLN A 372 18.61 -8.70 18.30
N GLU A 373 17.64 -9.64 18.35
CA GLU A 373 16.80 -10.02 17.20
C GLU A 373 16.04 -8.84 16.56
N GLU A 374 15.53 -7.87 17.34
CA GLU A 374 14.97 -6.64 16.78
C GLU A 374 16.02 -5.89 15.95
N LYS A 375 17.24 -5.75 16.49
CA LYS A 375 18.39 -5.10 15.83
C LYS A 375 18.97 -5.92 14.67
N GLU A 376 18.63 -7.21 14.53
CA GLU A 376 19.00 -8.06 13.39
C GLU A 376 18.11 -7.88 12.15
N SER A 377 16.92 -7.30 12.31
CA SER A 377 15.93 -7.19 11.23
C SER A 377 16.28 -6.17 10.12
N SER A 378 17.21 -5.25 10.41
CA SER A 378 17.62 -4.15 9.52
C SER A 378 18.96 -4.41 8.82
N PHE A 379 19.10 -4.01 7.56
CA PHE A 379 20.36 -4.04 6.82
C PHE A 379 20.54 -2.80 5.92
N TRP A 380 21.79 -2.47 5.60
CA TRP A 380 22.13 -1.44 4.63
C TRP A 380 22.45 -2.06 3.26
N MET A 381 22.26 -1.27 2.20
CA MET A 381 22.74 -1.56 0.85
C MET A 381 23.02 -0.26 0.09
N THR A 382 23.67 -0.35 -1.07
CA THR A 382 23.82 0.81 -1.96
C THR A 382 22.50 1.15 -2.65
N PHE A 383 22.34 2.40 -3.09
CA PHE A 383 21.21 2.80 -3.94
C PHE A 383 21.22 2.04 -5.29
N ASP A 384 22.40 1.68 -5.79
CA ASP A 384 22.63 0.87 -6.99
C ASP A 384 22.10 -0.56 -6.85
N ASP A 385 22.37 -1.22 -5.72
CA ASP A 385 21.78 -2.52 -5.37
C ASP A 385 20.25 -2.40 -5.24
N PHE A 386 19.79 -1.31 -4.60
CA PHE A 386 18.37 -1.05 -4.37
C PHE A 386 17.58 -0.91 -5.67
N THR A 387 18.06 -0.14 -6.67
CA THR A 387 17.40 -0.03 -7.97
C THR A 387 17.51 -1.30 -8.83
N THR A 388 18.41 -2.22 -8.49
CA THR A 388 18.67 -3.46 -9.24
C THR A 388 17.92 -4.69 -8.68
N GLU A 389 17.72 -4.77 -7.36
CA GLU A 389 17.06 -5.92 -6.72
C GLU A 389 15.57 -5.69 -6.40
N PHE A 390 15.13 -4.44 -6.22
CA PHE A 390 13.72 -4.11 -6.00
C PHE A 390 13.03 -3.64 -7.28
N SER A 391 11.73 -3.94 -7.39
CA SER A 391 10.98 -3.65 -8.61
C SER A 391 10.16 -2.37 -8.54
N GLN A 392 9.66 -2.02 -7.34
CA GLN A 392 8.80 -0.87 -7.07
C GLN A 392 9.11 -0.33 -5.67
N MET A 393 9.01 0.98 -5.52
CA MET A 393 9.02 1.72 -4.26
C MET A 393 7.63 2.33 -4.01
N LEU A 394 7.21 2.39 -2.75
CA LEU A 394 5.97 2.98 -2.26
C LEU A 394 6.26 4.13 -1.30
N THR A 395 5.45 5.19 -1.29
CA THR A 395 5.65 6.35 -0.41
C THR A 395 4.34 7.03 0.02
N CYS A 396 4.11 7.13 1.33
CA CYS A 396 2.99 7.84 1.95
C CYS A 396 3.33 9.33 2.12
N VAL A 397 3.01 10.15 1.11
CA VAL A 397 3.56 11.51 0.93
C VAL A 397 3.05 12.53 1.97
N SER A 398 1.95 12.22 2.64
CA SER A 398 1.24 13.17 3.53
C SER A 398 1.35 12.81 5.02
N TYR A 399 2.28 11.95 5.41
CA TYR A 399 2.54 11.67 6.83
C TYR A 399 3.75 12.46 7.33
N SER A 400 3.54 13.24 8.39
CA SER A 400 4.56 13.77 9.30
C SER A 400 4.28 13.22 10.69
N ALA A 401 5.25 12.55 11.31
CA ALA A 401 5.07 11.96 12.62
C ALA A 401 4.88 13.03 13.70
N GLY A 402 3.71 13.02 14.37
CA GLY A 402 3.44 13.86 15.55
C GLY A 402 3.01 15.31 15.31
N GLN A 403 3.20 15.89 14.12
CA GLN A 403 2.66 17.21 13.79
C GLN A 403 1.34 17.12 13.02
N GLU A 404 0.34 17.89 13.48
CA GLU A 404 -0.78 18.30 12.62
C GLU A 404 -0.26 19.14 11.45
N SER A 405 -0.90 19.02 10.29
CA SER A 405 -0.43 19.51 9.01
C SER A 405 -0.59 21.03 8.82
N LYS A 406 -0.01 21.83 9.73
CA LYS A 406 0.00 23.30 9.71
C LYS A 406 0.73 23.83 8.48
N GLY A 407 -0.01 24.07 7.40
CA GLY A 407 0.49 24.64 6.15
C GLY A 407 0.10 23.87 4.89
N LEU A 408 -0.26 22.59 5.00
CA LEU A 408 -0.73 21.81 3.84
C LEU A 408 -2.20 22.12 3.54
N SER A 409 -2.51 22.37 2.27
CA SER A 409 -3.87 22.52 1.78
C SER A 409 -4.34 21.20 1.18
N ARG A 410 -5.38 20.56 1.74
CA ARG A 410 -5.99 19.33 1.20
C ARG A 410 -7.40 19.62 0.69
N LYS A 411 -7.75 19.04 -0.45
CA LYS A 411 -9.12 18.99 -0.97
C LYS A 411 -9.34 17.61 -1.57
N SER A 412 -10.48 17.00 -1.23
CA SER A 412 -10.88 15.70 -1.76
C SER A 412 -12.23 15.88 -2.46
N TYR A 413 -12.43 15.17 -3.57
CA TYR A 413 -13.65 15.20 -4.37
C TYR A 413 -14.10 13.78 -4.71
N ARG A 414 -15.41 13.54 -4.71
CA ARG A 414 -16.03 12.40 -5.37
C ARG A 414 -16.52 12.85 -6.75
N GLY A 415 -16.51 11.95 -7.72
CA GLY A 415 -16.93 12.23 -9.09
C GLY A 415 -17.30 10.94 -9.81
N VAL A 416 -17.78 11.08 -11.04
CA VAL A 416 -18.26 9.98 -11.87
C VAL A 416 -17.92 10.29 -13.33
N TRP A 417 -17.71 9.25 -14.13
CA TRP A 417 -17.71 9.33 -15.58
C TRP A 417 -18.96 8.62 -16.10
N ILE A 418 -19.83 9.32 -16.83
CA ILE A 418 -21.06 8.75 -17.41
C ILE A 418 -20.94 8.74 -18.95
N PRO A 419 -20.94 7.56 -19.59
CA PRO A 419 -20.90 7.48 -21.06
C PRO A 419 -22.15 8.11 -21.69
N GLY A 420 -21.94 9.05 -22.61
CA GLY A 420 -23.02 9.78 -23.29
C GLY A 420 -23.34 11.14 -22.68
N ASP A 421 -23.04 11.35 -21.39
CA ASP A 421 -23.19 12.65 -20.74
C ASP A 421 -22.17 13.67 -21.26
N SER A 422 -22.63 14.91 -21.44
CA SER A 422 -21.82 16.06 -21.87
C SER A 422 -21.08 16.75 -20.73
N LEU A 423 -21.52 16.58 -19.49
CA LEU A 423 -21.05 17.29 -18.29
C LEU A 423 -19.84 16.59 -17.65
N THR A 424 -19.94 15.27 -17.48
CA THR A 424 -18.94 14.38 -16.86
C THR A 424 -18.15 13.53 -17.87
N GLY A 425 -18.75 13.20 -19.02
CA GLY A 425 -18.10 12.46 -20.10
C GLY A 425 -17.70 11.01 -19.76
N SER A 426 -17.18 10.32 -20.77
CA SER A 426 -16.83 8.89 -20.71
C SER A 426 -15.44 8.56 -20.14
N GLY A 427 -14.77 9.51 -19.48
CA GLY A 427 -13.43 9.34 -18.92
C GLY A 427 -12.26 9.43 -19.91
N GLY A 428 -12.51 9.49 -21.22
CA GLY A 428 -11.49 9.32 -22.25
C GLY A 428 -10.27 10.25 -22.11
N GLY A 429 -9.06 9.67 -22.07
CA GLY A 429 -7.78 10.38 -22.06
C GLY A 429 -7.51 11.25 -23.31
N CYS A 430 -6.41 12.01 -23.32
CA CYS A 430 -6.22 13.16 -24.23
C CYS A 430 -6.19 12.89 -25.75
N ALA A 431 -6.19 11.63 -26.18
CA ALA A 431 -6.33 11.22 -27.58
C ALA A 431 -7.79 10.94 -28.00
N SER A 432 -8.73 10.90 -27.04
CA SER A 432 -10.16 10.70 -27.27
C SER A 432 -10.87 12.02 -27.56
N PRO A 433 -11.83 12.08 -28.50
CA PRO A 433 -12.70 13.25 -28.67
C PRO A 433 -13.43 13.67 -27.39
N SER A 434 -13.74 12.72 -26.50
CA SER A 434 -14.40 12.99 -25.21
C SER A 434 -13.52 13.64 -24.14
N PHE A 435 -12.22 13.92 -24.41
CA PHE A 435 -11.31 14.44 -23.38
C PHE A 435 -11.79 15.74 -22.70
N LEU A 436 -12.45 16.63 -23.45
CA LEU A 436 -12.93 17.92 -22.95
C LEU A 436 -14.27 17.84 -22.21
N GLN A 437 -14.99 16.71 -22.32
CA GLN A 437 -16.23 16.43 -21.60
C GLN A 437 -15.96 15.94 -20.16
N ASN A 438 -14.76 15.44 -19.88
CA ASN A 438 -14.36 15.04 -18.53
C ASN A 438 -14.52 16.19 -17.51
N PRO A 439 -14.62 15.90 -16.20
CA PRO A 439 -14.68 16.93 -15.18
C PRO A 439 -13.33 17.65 -15.07
N PHE A 440 -13.36 18.97 -14.85
CA PHE A 440 -12.17 19.79 -14.60
C PHE A 440 -12.20 20.26 -13.15
N TYR A 441 -11.09 20.04 -12.43
CA TYR A 441 -10.90 20.50 -11.05
C TYR A 441 -9.90 21.66 -11.04
N PRO A 442 -10.37 22.92 -11.14
CA PRO A 442 -9.51 24.10 -11.18
C PRO A 442 -8.81 24.37 -9.85
N VAL A 443 -7.55 24.83 -9.93
CA VAL A 443 -6.73 25.26 -8.80
C VAL A 443 -5.85 26.45 -9.21
N THR A 444 -5.85 27.49 -8.39
CA THR A 444 -4.94 28.62 -8.50
C THR A 444 -3.81 28.49 -7.48
N ILE A 445 -2.58 28.52 -7.99
CA ILE A 445 -1.34 28.38 -7.24
C ILE A 445 -0.69 29.76 -7.15
N GLN A 446 -0.61 30.34 -5.95
CA GLN A 446 -0.07 31.69 -5.76
C GLN A 446 1.45 31.74 -5.63
N ARG A 447 2.11 30.62 -5.28
CA ARG A 447 3.56 30.56 -5.02
C ARG A 447 4.29 29.70 -6.06
N ASN A 448 5.46 30.18 -6.51
CA ASN A 448 6.34 29.38 -7.35
C ASN A 448 6.91 28.18 -6.56
N SER A 449 7.28 27.11 -7.28
CA SER A 449 7.75 25.84 -6.70
C SER A 449 6.79 25.17 -5.70
N THR A 450 5.48 25.43 -5.79
CA THR A 450 4.47 24.73 -4.96
C THR A 450 4.39 23.27 -5.36
N THR A 451 4.49 22.35 -4.41
CA THR A 451 4.31 20.91 -4.66
C THR A 451 2.84 20.53 -4.48
N VAL A 452 2.21 19.95 -5.51
CA VAL A 452 0.88 19.35 -5.43
C VAL A 452 0.98 17.84 -5.67
N THR A 453 0.56 17.08 -4.66
CA THR A 453 0.31 15.64 -4.78
C THR A 453 -1.11 15.42 -5.28
N VAL A 454 -1.24 14.68 -6.39
CA VAL A 454 -2.51 14.33 -7.02
C VAL A 454 -2.69 12.83 -6.92
N CYS A 455 -3.85 12.39 -6.44
CA CYS A 455 -4.21 10.99 -6.26
C CYS A 455 -5.63 10.74 -6.77
N LEU A 456 -5.76 10.08 -7.92
CA LEU A 456 -7.02 9.55 -8.42
C LEU A 456 -7.18 8.10 -7.95
N SER A 457 -8.39 7.72 -7.54
CA SER A 457 -8.76 6.34 -7.21
C SER A 457 -10.18 6.03 -7.67
N ILE A 458 -10.51 4.75 -7.82
CA ILE A 458 -11.85 4.24 -8.20
C ILE A 458 -12.38 3.27 -7.16
N TRP A 459 -13.65 2.89 -7.27
CA TRP A 459 -14.28 1.90 -6.38
C TRP A 459 -13.54 0.55 -6.41
N ASP A 460 -13.30 -0.03 -5.24
CA ASP A 460 -12.49 -1.25 -5.12
C ASP A 460 -13.35 -2.53 -5.24
N ARG A 461 -13.59 -2.93 -6.48
CA ARG A 461 -14.37 -4.13 -6.82
C ARG A 461 -13.61 -5.45 -6.60
N ALA A 462 -12.30 -5.43 -6.33
CA ALA A 462 -11.45 -6.63 -6.29
C ALA A 462 -11.89 -7.67 -5.24
N TRP A 463 -12.58 -7.20 -4.19
CA TRP A 463 -13.10 -8.03 -3.10
C TRP A 463 -14.47 -8.65 -3.43
N GLN A 464 -15.21 -8.13 -4.42
CA GLN A 464 -16.61 -8.47 -4.64
C GLN A 464 -16.85 -9.38 -5.86
N VAL A 465 -16.08 -9.27 -6.96
CA VAL A 465 -16.38 -9.98 -8.22
C VAL A 465 -15.12 -10.47 -8.93
N ASP A 466 -15.20 -11.70 -9.47
CA ASP A 466 -14.39 -12.38 -10.50
C ASP A 466 -12.83 -12.16 -10.53
N PRO A 467 -12.01 -13.23 -10.43
CA PRO A 467 -10.56 -13.20 -10.68
C PRO A 467 -10.04 -12.48 -11.94
N ALA A 468 -10.86 -12.30 -12.98
CA ALA A 468 -10.52 -11.60 -14.22
C ALA A 468 -10.76 -10.07 -14.17
N GLY A 469 -11.54 -9.58 -13.20
CA GLY A 469 -12.11 -8.23 -13.15
C GLY A 469 -11.17 -7.09 -12.78
N ARG A 470 -10.07 -6.87 -13.53
CA ARG A 470 -9.28 -5.63 -13.39
C ARG A 470 -10.09 -4.42 -13.86
N GLY A 471 -10.31 -3.47 -12.96
CA GLY A 471 -10.95 -2.19 -13.26
C GLY A 471 -10.22 -1.36 -14.33
N PRO A 472 -10.86 -0.29 -14.84
CA PRO A 472 -10.32 0.51 -15.94
C PRO A 472 -8.95 1.10 -15.60
N ALA A 473 -8.10 1.24 -16.63
CA ALA A 473 -6.79 1.84 -16.46
C ALA A 473 -6.91 3.36 -16.26
N ILE A 474 -6.69 3.83 -15.05
CA ILE A 474 -6.90 5.23 -14.64
C ILE A 474 -5.60 6.05 -14.60
N GLY A 475 -5.74 7.35 -14.78
CA GLY A 475 -4.69 8.36 -14.72
C GLY A 475 -5.27 9.77 -14.68
N TYR A 476 -4.43 10.79 -14.80
CA TYR A 476 -4.89 12.18 -14.85
C TYR A 476 -3.98 13.03 -15.73
N TYR A 477 -4.54 14.11 -16.28
CA TYR A 477 -3.77 15.21 -16.87
C TYR A 477 -3.88 16.44 -15.98
N ILE A 478 -2.84 17.28 -16.00
CA ILE A 478 -2.84 18.58 -15.34
C ILE A 478 -2.59 19.62 -16.43
N VAL A 479 -3.56 20.49 -16.66
CA VAL A 479 -3.55 21.45 -17.78
C VAL A 479 -3.54 22.89 -17.28
N ARG A 480 -2.80 23.78 -17.97
CA ARG A 480 -2.73 25.20 -17.62
C ARG A 480 -3.92 25.96 -18.20
N LEU A 481 -4.76 26.55 -17.36
CA LEU A 481 -5.90 27.37 -17.79
C LEU A 481 -5.42 28.74 -18.33
N THR A 482 -6.35 29.54 -18.86
CA THR A 482 -6.12 30.93 -19.33
C THR A 482 -7.46 31.65 -19.35
N GLY A 483 -7.50 32.88 -18.84
CA GLY A 483 -8.76 33.57 -18.56
C GLY A 483 -9.49 32.98 -17.35
N SER A 484 -10.76 33.37 -17.17
CA SER A 484 -11.59 33.02 -16.01
C SER A 484 -12.33 31.67 -16.10
N LYS A 485 -12.52 31.10 -17.30
CA LYS A 485 -13.27 29.84 -17.47
C LYS A 485 -12.60 28.65 -16.74
N PRO A 486 -13.34 27.76 -16.06
CA PRO A 486 -12.76 26.65 -15.29
C PRO A 486 -12.32 25.44 -16.13
N ARG A 487 -12.87 25.26 -17.34
CA ARG A 487 -12.45 24.24 -18.32
C ARG A 487 -11.92 24.81 -19.64
N LEU A 488 -11.15 23.99 -20.36
CA LEU A 488 -10.63 24.30 -21.69
C LEU A 488 -11.67 23.98 -22.77
N THR A 489 -11.89 24.90 -23.73
CA THR A 489 -12.72 24.65 -24.92
C THR A 489 -11.98 23.98 -26.07
N LYS A 490 -10.64 23.95 -26.04
CA LYS A 490 -9.79 23.25 -27.01
C LYS A 490 -8.46 22.86 -26.37
N LEU A 491 -8.11 21.57 -26.41
CA LEU A 491 -6.79 21.11 -26.01
C LEU A 491 -5.73 21.54 -27.05
N ARG A 492 -4.56 21.95 -26.56
CA ARG A 492 -3.32 22.08 -27.34
C ARG A 492 -2.20 21.37 -26.54
N PRO A 493 -1.22 20.71 -27.16
CA PRO A 493 -0.16 20.02 -26.41
C PRO A 493 0.58 20.93 -25.41
N SER A 494 0.84 22.19 -25.77
CA SER A 494 1.45 23.22 -24.91
C SER A 494 0.59 23.68 -23.73
N LYS A 495 -0.63 23.15 -23.57
CA LYS A 495 -1.45 23.33 -22.36
C LYS A 495 -1.31 22.21 -21.34
N ILE A 496 -0.71 21.07 -21.69
CA ILE A 496 -0.47 19.97 -20.74
C ILE A 496 0.77 20.35 -19.92
N ALA A 497 0.58 20.65 -18.63
CA ALA A 497 1.65 20.98 -17.70
C ALA A 497 2.27 19.70 -17.10
N ALA A 498 1.43 18.72 -16.76
CA ALA A 498 1.86 17.41 -16.26
C ALA A 498 0.80 16.33 -16.53
N ARG A 499 1.12 15.08 -16.20
CA ARG A 499 0.20 13.92 -16.22
C ARG A 499 0.66 12.85 -15.24
N SER A 500 -0.20 11.87 -14.94
CA SER A 500 0.22 10.67 -14.19
C SER A 500 1.35 9.94 -14.93
N MET A 501 2.34 9.45 -14.19
CA MET A 501 3.55 8.80 -14.72
C MET A 501 3.18 7.60 -15.61
N ALA A 502 2.26 6.78 -15.12
CA ALA A 502 1.60 5.70 -15.85
C ALA A 502 0.08 5.86 -15.77
N PHE A 503 -0.63 5.10 -16.61
CA PHE A 503 -2.01 4.73 -16.36
C PHE A 503 -2.02 3.33 -15.74
N VAL A 504 -2.84 3.11 -14.71
CA VAL A 504 -2.79 1.90 -13.89
C VAL A 504 -4.15 1.21 -13.93
N ALA A 505 -4.18 -0.04 -14.40
CA ALA A 505 -5.34 -0.93 -14.26
C ALA A 505 -5.38 -1.48 -12.83
N GLY A 506 -5.90 -0.67 -11.93
CA GLY A 506 -5.92 -0.86 -10.48
C GLY A 506 -6.65 0.29 -9.78
N THR A 507 -6.73 0.21 -8.45
CA THR A 507 -7.60 1.09 -7.65
C THR A 507 -7.12 2.54 -7.52
N GLN A 508 -5.86 2.84 -7.84
CA GLN A 508 -5.25 4.16 -7.60
C GLN A 508 -4.18 4.51 -8.66
N SER A 509 -4.10 5.79 -9.01
CA SER A 509 -3.01 6.40 -9.77
C SER A 509 -2.66 7.77 -9.15
N ALA A 510 -1.42 7.92 -8.67
CA ALA A 510 -0.99 9.08 -7.89
C ALA A 510 0.42 9.57 -8.26
N GLY A 511 0.74 10.82 -7.92
CA GLY A 511 2.04 11.44 -8.22
C GLY A 511 2.23 12.81 -7.58
N GLU A 512 3.49 13.18 -7.35
CA GLU A 512 3.92 14.48 -6.80
C GLU A 512 4.49 15.34 -7.93
N HIS A 513 3.88 16.51 -8.15
CA HIS A 513 4.23 17.48 -9.19
C HIS A 513 4.56 18.84 -8.56
N THR A 514 5.45 19.60 -9.18
CA THR A 514 5.83 20.95 -8.71
C THR A 514 5.48 21.97 -9.78
N PHE A 515 4.88 23.09 -9.37
CA PHE A 515 4.36 24.12 -10.27
C PHE A 515 4.85 25.52 -9.90
N ASP A 516 5.00 26.35 -10.92
CA ASP A 516 5.09 27.80 -10.76
C ASP A 516 3.70 28.41 -10.51
N SER A 517 3.68 29.69 -10.12
CA SER A 517 2.43 30.42 -9.93
C SER A 517 1.58 30.49 -11.20
N GLY A 518 0.26 30.38 -11.01
CA GLY A 518 -0.71 30.38 -12.09
C GLY A 518 -1.89 29.44 -11.85
N ARG A 519 -2.76 29.38 -12.86
CA ARG A 519 -4.04 28.68 -12.81
C ARG A 519 -3.99 27.38 -13.62
N TYR A 520 -4.35 26.28 -12.99
CA TYR A 520 -4.29 24.92 -13.53
C TYR A 520 -5.62 24.21 -13.33
N ALA A 521 -5.84 23.09 -14.01
CA ALA A 521 -6.93 22.17 -13.72
C ALA A 521 -6.42 20.72 -13.77
N ILE A 522 -6.85 19.91 -12.80
CA ILE A 522 -6.68 18.46 -12.83
C ILE A 522 -7.87 17.86 -13.60
N VAL A 523 -7.59 16.98 -14.55
CA VAL A 523 -8.59 16.27 -15.36
C VAL A 523 -8.39 14.76 -15.16
N PRO A 524 -9.22 14.09 -14.34
CA PRO A 524 -9.14 12.65 -14.12
C PRO A 524 -9.69 11.89 -15.33
N VAL A 525 -8.99 10.84 -15.73
CA VAL A 525 -9.23 10.12 -16.99
C VAL A 525 -8.94 8.61 -16.91
N THR A 526 -9.48 7.89 -17.87
CA THR A 526 -9.18 6.50 -18.21
C THR A 526 -8.37 6.44 -19.52
N VAL A 527 -7.69 5.31 -19.78
CA VAL A 527 -6.96 5.09 -21.06
C VAL A 527 -7.91 5.06 -22.27
N LYS A 528 -9.14 4.55 -22.07
CA LYS A 528 -10.18 4.45 -23.10
C LYS A 528 -11.52 4.92 -22.52
N PRO A 529 -12.37 5.58 -23.33
CA PRO A 529 -13.77 5.81 -22.98
C PRO A 529 -14.44 4.57 -22.39
N LEU A 530 -15.16 4.77 -21.29
CA LEU A 530 -15.94 3.72 -20.62
C LEU A 530 -17.24 3.43 -21.38
N SER A 531 -17.75 2.21 -21.20
CA SER A 531 -19.05 1.73 -21.70
C SER A 531 -20.13 1.64 -20.62
N SER A 532 -19.78 1.92 -19.37
CA SER A 532 -20.67 1.98 -18.20
C SER A 532 -20.25 3.17 -17.32
N ALA A 533 -21.16 3.65 -16.47
CA ALA A 533 -20.81 4.62 -15.45
C ALA A 533 -19.80 4.03 -14.44
N GLU A 534 -18.87 4.86 -13.96
CA GLU A 534 -17.86 4.47 -12.95
C GLU A 534 -17.54 5.67 -12.04
N GLU A 535 -17.53 5.44 -10.73
CA GLU A 535 -17.19 6.45 -9.73
C GLU A 535 -15.68 6.55 -9.49
N PHE A 536 -15.22 7.77 -9.20
CA PHE A 536 -13.84 8.05 -8.81
C PHE A 536 -13.76 9.02 -7.62
N PHE A 537 -12.62 8.96 -6.93
CA PHE A 537 -12.25 9.80 -5.80
C PHE A 537 -10.91 10.48 -6.11
N LEU A 538 -10.89 11.81 -6.08
CA LEU A 538 -9.72 12.63 -6.36
C LEU A 538 -9.25 13.34 -5.08
N ASP A 539 -8.17 12.82 -4.50
CA ASP A 539 -7.43 13.45 -3.40
C ASP A 539 -6.36 14.41 -3.96
N LEU A 540 -6.42 15.68 -3.59
CA LEU A 540 -5.41 16.70 -3.88
C LEU A 540 -4.78 17.18 -2.56
N THR A 541 -3.46 17.35 -2.53
CA THR A 541 -2.75 17.87 -1.34
C THR A 541 -1.55 18.72 -1.77
N ALA A 542 -1.56 19.99 -1.42
CA ALA A 542 -0.49 20.95 -1.69
C ALA A 542 0.36 21.21 -0.43
N ASP A 543 1.67 21.41 -0.61
CA ASP A 543 2.63 21.74 0.47
C ASP A 543 2.54 23.20 0.97
N ASN A 544 1.75 24.02 0.29
CA ASN A 544 1.44 25.41 0.62
C ASN A 544 -0.09 25.63 0.57
N THR A 545 -0.54 26.77 1.08
CA THR A 545 -1.87 27.31 0.74
C THR A 545 -1.99 27.47 -0.78
N VAL A 546 -3.07 26.92 -1.34
CA VAL A 546 -3.51 27.09 -2.73
C VAL A 546 -5.01 27.34 -2.72
N GLU A 547 -5.51 27.98 -3.77
CA GLU A 547 -6.93 28.28 -3.94
C GLU A 547 -7.60 27.18 -4.77
N TRP A 548 -8.40 26.35 -4.09
CA TRP A 548 -9.30 25.40 -4.73
C TRP A 548 -10.52 26.17 -5.21
N GLU A 549 -10.64 26.32 -6.52
CA GLU A 549 -11.69 27.14 -7.10
C GLU A 549 -13.04 26.40 -7.13
N GLN A 550 -14.13 27.17 -7.27
CA GLN A 550 -15.43 26.58 -7.52
C GLN A 550 -15.40 25.81 -8.85
N MET A 551 -15.98 24.62 -8.82
CA MET A 551 -16.09 23.72 -9.97
C MET A 551 -17.14 24.26 -10.96
N ASP A 552 -17.10 23.76 -12.21
CA ASP A 552 -18.22 23.94 -13.13
C ASP A 552 -19.50 23.38 -12.49
N ASP A 553 -20.61 24.12 -12.55
CA ASP A 553 -21.92 23.71 -12.00
C ASP A 553 -22.42 22.36 -12.58
N CYS A 554 -21.81 21.95 -13.69
CA CYS A 554 -21.91 20.64 -14.35
C CYS A 554 -21.57 19.43 -13.46
N ILE A 555 -20.84 19.61 -12.35
CA ILE A 555 -20.36 18.50 -11.52
C ILE A 555 -21.21 18.45 -10.24
N ARG A 556 -22.22 17.55 -10.23
CA ARG A 556 -23.08 17.30 -9.06
C ARG A 556 -22.21 17.05 -7.81
N ASP A 557 -22.40 17.86 -6.77
CA ASP A 557 -21.81 17.62 -5.46
C ASP A 557 -22.45 16.37 -4.86
N LEU A 558 -21.72 15.24 -4.85
CA LEU A 558 -22.30 13.94 -4.52
C LEU A 558 -22.68 13.81 -3.03
N ASP A 559 -22.20 14.71 -2.17
CA ASP A 559 -22.66 14.83 -0.79
C ASP A 559 -24.06 15.49 -0.68
N GLN A 560 -24.51 16.18 -1.73
CA GLN A 560 -25.90 16.67 -1.85
C GLN A 560 -26.81 15.58 -2.44
N VAL A 561 -26.31 14.84 -3.44
CA VAL A 561 -27.03 13.69 -4.03
C VAL A 561 -27.32 12.61 -2.99
N LEU A 562 -26.39 12.33 -2.07
CA LEU A 562 -26.62 11.36 -0.98
C LEU A 562 -27.65 11.84 0.05
N ARG A 563 -27.70 13.13 0.39
CA ARG A 563 -28.67 13.64 1.37
C ARG A 563 -30.11 13.46 0.91
N LEU A 564 -30.36 13.59 -0.39
CA LEU A 564 -31.66 13.32 -1.01
C LEU A 564 -32.06 11.83 -0.94
N SER A 565 -31.11 10.91 -0.74
CA SER A 565 -31.38 9.48 -0.53
C SER A 565 -31.46 9.05 0.95
N ASP A 566 -31.15 9.94 1.89
CA ASP A 566 -31.26 9.66 3.34
C ASP A 566 -32.65 10.06 3.91
N ASP A 567 -33.44 10.86 3.18
CA ASP A 567 -34.83 11.24 3.55
C ASP A 567 -35.89 10.19 3.13
N GLU A 568 -35.55 9.23 2.25
CA GLU A 568 -36.38 8.07 1.89
C GLU A 568 -36.20 6.93 2.93
N GLY A 569 -37.25 6.61 3.68
CA GLY A 569 -37.14 5.95 4.98
C GLY A 569 -36.84 4.44 5.01
N ASP A 570 -36.02 4.05 6.00
CA ASP A 570 -35.90 2.73 6.66
C ASP A 570 -35.94 1.47 5.75
N MET A 571 -34.79 1.14 5.14
CA MET A 571 -34.60 -0.06 4.31
C MET A 571 -33.47 -0.97 4.84
N PRO A 572 -33.60 -2.31 4.70
CA PRO A 572 -32.78 -3.27 5.46
C PRO A 572 -31.33 -3.35 4.98
N SER A 573 -30.42 -3.49 5.96
CA SER A 573 -28.97 -3.56 5.75
C SER A 573 -28.55 -4.69 4.81
N GLY A 574 -27.94 -4.34 3.67
CA GLY A 574 -27.34 -5.32 2.76
C GLY A 574 -27.04 -4.82 1.34
N LYS A 575 -27.71 -3.76 0.89
CA LYS A 575 -27.46 -3.11 -0.40
C LYS A 575 -27.56 -1.59 -0.25
N HIS A 576 -26.44 -0.88 -0.39
CA HIS A 576 -26.53 0.52 -0.80
C HIS A 576 -26.95 0.56 -2.28
N PRO A 577 -27.92 1.42 -2.67
CA PRO A 577 -28.14 1.69 -4.08
C PRO A 577 -26.87 2.28 -4.69
N SER A 578 -26.52 1.85 -5.89
CA SER A 578 -25.51 2.57 -6.67
C SER A 578 -26.13 3.89 -7.14
N VAL A 579 -25.35 4.97 -7.22
CA VAL A 579 -25.85 6.26 -7.74
C VAL A 579 -26.43 6.11 -9.16
N VAL A 580 -25.96 5.11 -9.91
CA VAL A 580 -26.50 4.69 -11.21
C VAL A 580 -27.99 4.33 -11.17
N SER A 581 -28.49 3.72 -10.09
CA SER A 581 -29.93 3.39 -9.97
C SER A 581 -30.80 4.63 -9.75
N VAL A 582 -30.43 5.50 -8.80
CA VAL A 582 -31.14 6.77 -8.53
C VAL A 582 -31.14 7.68 -9.78
N LEU A 583 -30.00 7.78 -10.47
CA LEU A 583 -29.88 8.53 -11.73
C LEU A 583 -30.57 7.86 -12.94
N SER A 584 -31.12 6.64 -12.80
CA SER A 584 -31.94 6.01 -13.85
C SER A 584 -33.42 6.37 -13.72
N GLU A 585 -33.86 6.76 -12.52
CA GLU A 585 -35.27 7.11 -12.24
C GLU A 585 -35.54 8.61 -12.48
N GLU A 586 -34.60 9.51 -12.12
CA GLU A 586 -34.68 10.95 -12.46
C GLU A 586 -34.80 11.28 -13.96
N VAL A 587 -34.53 10.32 -14.86
CA VAL A 587 -34.53 10.51 -16.33
C VAL A 587 -35.84 10.02 -16.97
N ALA A 588 -36.80 9.52 -16.18
CA ALA A 588 -38.07 9.01 -16.67
C ALA A 588 -39.19 10.07 -16.78
N ASP A 589 -39.15 11.15 -15.98
CA ASP A 589 -40.25 12.12 -15.87
C ASP A 589 -39.98 13.45 -16.62
N ALA A 590 -39.96 13.37 -17.96
CA ALA A 590 -40.08 14.52 -18.84
C ALA A 590 -40.70 14.11 -20.19
N GLU A 591 -41.60 14.95 -20.73
CA GLU A 591 -42.46 14.68 -21.92
C GLU A 591 -43.54 13.59 -21.63
N ASP A 592 -44.84 13.79 -21.87
CA ASP A 592 -45.54 14.94 -22.49
C ASP A 592 -47.01 15.05 -22.01
N VAL A 593 -47.69 16.16 -22.28
CA VAL A 593 -49.08 16.42 -21.84
C VAL A 593 -50.04 16.76 -23.00
N ASP A 594 -51.25 16.21 -22.90
CA ASP A 594 -52.49 16.49 -23.66
C ASP A 594 -52.68 15.88 -25.08
N GLY A 595 -53.89 15.35 -25.34
CA GLY A 595 -54.36 14.96 -26.70
C GLY A 595 -55.08 13.60 -26.87
N PRO A 596 -56.34 13.43 -26.44
CA PRO A 596 -57.17 12.23 -26.69
C PRO A 596 -58.21 12.44 -27.83
N PRO A 597 -59.09 11.45 -28.18
CA PRO A 597 -59.00 9.99 -28.09
C PRO A 597 -59.29 9.27 -29.44
N GLY A 598 -59.00 7.95 -29.56
CA GLY A 598 -59.29 7.21 -30.81
C GLY A 598 -59.33 5.67 -30.75
N ASN A 599 -60.52 5.12 -30.46
CA ASN A 599 -60.99 3.74 -30.72
C ASN A 599 -60.26 2.50 -30.14
N LYS A 600 -61.10 1.57 -29.66
CA LYS A 600 -60.78 0.21 -29.19
C LYS A 600 -60.63 -0.76 -30.36
N VAL A 601 -59.91 -1.87 -30.16
CA VAL A 601 -60.27 -3.28 -30.47
C VAL A 601 -59.21 -4.19 -29.80
N ALA A 602 -59.46 -5.50 -29.62
CA ALA A 602 -58.74 -6.36 -28.67
C ALA A 602 -58.31 -7.75 -29.21
N CYS A 603 -57.36 -8.37 -28.46
CA CYS A 603 -57.16 -9.82 -28.28
C CYS A 603 -56.41 -10.66 -29.35
N GLY A 604 -55.73 -11.73 -28.88
CA GLY A 604 -55.06 -12.81 -29.65
C GLY A 604 -53.52 -12.71 -29.62
N ARG A 605 -52.71 -13.57 -28.95
CA ARG A 605 -52.50 -15.06 -28.89
C ARG A 605 -51.75 -15.68 -30.08
N THR A 606 -50.75 -16.53 -29.77
CA THR A 606 -49.95 -17.41 -30.69
C THR A 606 -49.16 -16.65 -31.77
N GLY A 607 -48.08 -17.12 -32.41
CA GLY A 607 -47.28 -18.36 -32.36
C GLY A 607 -46.17 -18.26 -33.45
N GLU A 608 -45.15 -19.12 -33.60
CA GLU A 608 -44.60 -20.20 -32.75
C GLU A 608 -43.18 -20.58 -33.28
N THR A 609 -42.46 -21.53 -32.66
CA THR A 609 -41.02 -21.78 -32.93
C THR A 609 -40.73 -22.72 -34.11
N GLU A 610 -39.95 -22.27 -35.11
CA GLU A 610 -39.14 -23.14 -35.99
C GLU A 610 -37.85 -22.42 -36.49
N ARG A 611 -37.08 -23.02 -37.40
CA ARG A 611 -35.63 -23.24 -37.13
C ARG A 611 -34.76 -23.39 -38.41
N ILE A 612 -33.47 -23.67 -38.20
CA ILE A 612 -32.49 -24.18 -39.20
C ILE A 612 -32.17 -23.20 -40.40
N PRO A 613 -31.15 -23.44 -41.28
CA PRO A 613 -29.92 -22.64 -41.12
C PRO A 613 -29.26 -22.06 -42.40
N SER A 614 -28.21 -21.27 -42.16
CA SER A 614 -26.93 -21.15 -42.91
C SER A 614 -26.89 -21.32 -44.44
N ARG A 615 -26.30 -20.32 -45.12
CA ARG A 615 -25.56 -20.56 -46.38
C ARG A 615 -24.34 -19.65 -46.52
N GLN A 616 -23.17 -20.25 -46.70
CA GLN A 616 -21.97 -19.54 -47.14
C GLN A 616 -22.10 -19.12 -48.62
N ARG A 617 -21.54 -17.97 -48.98
CA ARG A 617 -20.93 -17.75 -50.30
C ARG A 617 -19.64 -16.98 -50.14
N ASN A 618 -18.69 -17.23 -51.05
CA ASN A 618 -17.27 -16.93 -50.88
C ASN A 618 -16.71 -16.32 -52.18
N ARG A 619 -15.59 -15.58 -52.08
CA ARG A 619 -14.85 -14.89 -53.16
C ARG A 619 -15.58 -13.76 -53.91
N VAL A 620 -14.97 -12.58 -53.91
CA VAL A 620 -14.24 -12.06 -55.09
C VAL A 620 -12.86 -11.58 -54.62
N LYS A 621 -11.80 -11.72 -55.44
CA LYS A 621 -10.52 -11.03 -55.26
C LYS A 621 -10.43 -9.90 -56.27
N ASN A 622 -9.82 -8.77 -55.92
CA ASN A 622 -9.07 -7.97 -56.89
C ASN A 622 -7.86 -7.28 -56.25
N ARG A 623 -6.97 -6.72 -57.07
CA ARG A 623 -5.57 -6.41 -56.70
C ARG A 623 -5.10 -5.12 -57.40
N SER A 624 -4.15 -4.39 -56.78
CA SER A 624 -3.45 -3.22 -57.35
C SER A 624 -4.34 -1.94 -57.46
N THR A 625 -3.83 -0.70 -57.44
CA THR A 625 -2.60 -0.19 -58.08
C THR A 625 -1.92 0.98 -57.31
N THR A 626 -0.65 0.76 -56.94
CA THR A 626 0.55 1.59 -57.20
C THR A 626 0.48 3.15 -57.21
N VAL A 627 1.17 3.75 -56.23
CA VAL A 627 2.03 4.97 -56.27
C VAL A 627 1.46 6.29 -56.81
N LEU A 628 1.28 7.27 -55.91
CA LEU A 628 2.28 8.34 -55.70
C LEU A 628 2.34 8.73 -54.21
#